data_AF-A0A2M6YNJ5-F1
#
_entry.id   AF-A0A2M6YNJ5-F1
#
_cell.length_a   1.000
_cell.length_b   1.000
_cell.length_c   1.000
_cell.angle_alpha   90.00
_cell.angle_beta   90.00
_cell.angle_gamma   90.00
#
_symmetry.space_group_name_H-M   'P 1'
#
loop_
_entity.id
_entity.type
_entity.pdbx_description
1 polymer ?
#
loop_
_entity_poly.entity_id
_entity_poly.type
_entity_poly.pdbx_seq_one_letter_code
_entity_poly.pdbx_strand_id
1 'polypeptide(L)'
;MTRQIHPPRVVFIVFMVVFGCWFARAAQGQGTPGQPSVRPPAAVANPAEPGAAPSGAAKKALPLVMTEIVQTQSLSKILEATGSVAATRLARVASPGEGPIIDCRVREGDLVKRGEKVLGIGRNTAAQALLAAAMAAFKEQEQDLKR
;
A
#
# COMPACT_ATOMS: atom_id res chain seq x y z
N MET A 1 -42.48 13.85 5.34
CA MET A 1 -41.59 14.70 6.17
C MET A 1 -40.15 14.49 5.73
N THR A 2 -39.70 15.33 4.81
CA THR A 2 -38.39 15.32 4.15
C THR A 2 -37.41 16.17 4.96
N ARG A 3 -36.32 15.58 5.47
CA ARG A 3 -35.17 16.35 5.99
C ARG A 3 -34.00 16.23 5.02
N GLN A 4 -33.85 17.26 4.18
CA GLN A 4 -32.62 17.54 3.46
C GLN A 4 -31.50 17.83 4.46
N ILE A 5 -30.38 17.13 4.33
CA ILE A 5 -29.14 17.41 5.05
C ILE A 5 -28.17 18.03 4.03
N HIS A 6 -27.92 19.33 4.13
CA HIS A 6 -26.86 20.03 3.41
C HIS A 6 -25.50 19.73 4.08
N PRO A 7 -24.42 19.43 3.33
CA PRO A 7 -23.08 19.36 3.90
C PRO A 7 -22.39 20.76 3.93
N PRO A 8 -21.62 21.08 4.98
CA PRO A 8 -21.00 22.39 5.15
C PRO A 8 -19.72 22.52 4.30
N ARG A 9 -19.85 23.13 3.12
CA ARG A 9 -18.73 23.50 2.22
C ARG A 9 -17.69 24.43 2.86
N VAL A 10 -18.04 25.11 3.96
CA VAL A 10 -17.17 26.06 4.67
C VAL A 10 -16.05 25.35 5.44
N VAL A 11 -16.30 24.16 5.99
CA VAL A 11 -15.28 23.41 6.77
C VAL A 11 -14.16 22.87 5.85
N PHE A 12 -14.52 22.48 4.62
CA PHE A 12 -13.56 21.95 3.65
C PHE A 12 -12.61 23.03 3.08
N ILE A 13 -13.12 24.26 2.89
CA ILE A 13 -12.32 25.39 2.38
C ILE A 13 -11.35 25.91 3.45
N VAL A 14 -11.78 25.97 4.71
CA VAL A 14 -10.89 26.40 5.82
C VAL A 14 -9.78 25.36 6.05
N PHE A 15 -10.07 24.07 5.93
CA PHE A 15 -9.05 23.02 6.06
C PHE A 15 -8.02 23.06 4.91
N MET A 16 -8.44 23.36 3.68
CA MET A 16 -7.52 23.51 2.53
C MET A 16 -6.59 24.73 2.65
N VAL A 17 -7.07 25.85 3.18
CA VAL A 17 -6.27 27.09 3.28
C VAL A 17 -5.29 27.04 4.46
N VAL A 18 -5.66 26.42 5.58
CA VAL A 18 -4.78 26.28 6.75
C VAL A 18 -3.73 25.17 6.54
N PHE A 19 -4.07 24.07 5.87
CA PHE A 19 -3.13 22.98 5.63
C PHE A 19 -2.26 23.18 4.38
N GLY A 20 -2.74 23.92 3.37
CA GLY A 20 -1.99 24.19 2.13
C GLY A 20 -0.81 25.16 2.28
N CYS A 21 -0.86 26.07 3.26
CA CYS A 21 0.19 27.09 3.44
C CYS A 21 1.41 26.63 4.26
N TRP A 22 1.39 25.45 4.87
CA TRP A 22 2.54 24.94 5.63
C TRP A 22 3.44 24.00 4.83
N PHE A 23 2.95 23.41 3.73
CA PHE A 23 3.70 22.42 2.94
C PHE A 23 4.54 23.02 1.80
N ALA A 24 4.38 24.31 1.49
CA ALA A 24 5.04 24.96 0.35
C ALA A 24 6.35 25.70 0.71
N ARG A 25 6.86 25.58 1.95
CA ARG A 25 8.03 26.36 2.42
C ARG A 25 9.09 25.53 3.15
N ALA A 26 9.40 24.34 2.64
CA ALA A 26 10.52 23.54 3.15
C ALA A 26 11.13 22.67 2.04
N ALA A 27 11.83 23.27 1.06
CA ALA A 27 12.90 22.63 0.29
C ALA A 27 13.55 23.62 -0.70
N GLN A 28 14.40 24.50 -0.18
CA GLN A 28 15.43 25.20 -0.98
C GLN A 28 16.80 24.84 -0.38
N GLY A 29 17.72 24.32 -1.21
CA GLY A 29 19.12 24.02 -0.89
C GLY A 29 19.55 22.65 -1.46
N GLN A 30 20.02 22.57 -2.70
CA GLN A 30 21.41 22.71 -3.20
C GLN A 30 22.10 21.35 -3.46
N GLY A 31 22.58 21.16 -4.69
CA GLY A 31 23.40 20.02 -5.09
C GLY A 31 23.47 19.85 -6.62
N THR A 32 24.31 20.63 -7.29
CA THR A 32 24.87 20.32 -8.62
C THR A 32 25.85 19.15 -8.50
N PRO A 33 25.87 18.18 -9.42
CA PRO A 33 26.79 18.31 -10.57
C PRO A 33 26.33 17.62 -11.88
N GLY A 34 26.93 18.04 -13.00
CA GLY A 34 27.25 17.14 -14.11
C GLY A 34 26.28 17.13 -15.30
N GLN A 35 26.47 18.08 -16.24
CA GLN A 35 25.99 17.93 -17.61
C GLN A 35 26.70 16.75 -18.32
N PRO A 36 25.98 15.87 -19.04
CA PRO A 36 26.57 15.08 -20.11
C PRO A 36 26.57 15.89 -21.42
N SER A 37 27.76 16.33 -21.84
CA SER A 37 27.99 16.91 -23.16
C SER A 37 28.01 15.80 -24.22
N VAL A 38 26.94 15.73 -25.01
CA VAL A 38 26.90 14.93 -26.24
C VAL A 38 27.65 15.71 -27.32
N ARG A 39 28.77 15.16 -27.81
CA ARG A 39 29.41 15.56 -29.08
C ARG A 39 29.52 14.31 -29.97
N PRO A 40 28.96 14.31 -31.19
CA PRO A 40 29.16 13.24 -32.16
C PRO A 40 30.57 13.29 -32.80
N PRO A 41 31.04 12.18 -33.40
CA PRO A 41 32.38 12.05 -33.96
C PRO A 41 32.42 12.50 -35.43
N ALA A 42 33.53 13.12 -35.84
CA ALA A 42 34.16 13.01 -37.17
C ALA A 42 34.99 14.26 -37.49
N ALA A 43 36.31 14.12 -37.49
CA ALA A 43 37.22 14.81 -38.42
C ALA A 43 38.62 14.22 -38.25
N VAL A 44 38.95 13.28 -39.14
CA VAL A 44 40.30 12.75 -39.36
C VAL A 44 41.07 13.77 -40.21
N ALA A 45 42.24 14.18 -39.75
CA ALA A 45 43.26 14.82 -40.60
C ALA A 45 44.67 14.65 -39.99
N ASN A 46 45.37 13.59 -40.44
CA ASN A 46 46.80 13.49 -40.85
C ASN A 46 47.95 13.89 -39.89
N PRO A 47 49.23 13.55 -40.19
CA PRO A 47 49.85 12.33 -40.77
C PRO A 47 51.12 11.88 -39.97
N ALA A 48 51.86 10.89 -40.51
CA ALA A 48 53.31 10.59 -40.31
C ALA A 48 53.70 9.31 -39.52
N GLU A 49 54.10 8.27 -40.28
CA GLU A 49 55.22 7.36 -39.98
C GLU A 49 56.57 8.14 -40.10
N PRO A 50 57.78 7.65 -39.72
CA PRO A 50 58.19 6.27 -39.44
C PRO A 50 59.14 6.08 -38.23
N GLY A 51 59.28 4.85 -37.71
CA GLY A 51 60.20 4.57 -36.61
C GLY A 51 60.62 3.11 -36.53
N ALA A 52 61.76 2.82 -37.14
CA ALA A 52 62.42 1.53 -37.28
C ALA A 52 62.53 0.68 -36.00
N ALA A 53 62.43 -0.65 -36.19
CA ALA A 53 62.85 -1.67 -35.24
C ALA A 53 64.36 -1.60 -34.94
N PRO A 54 64.82 -2.27 -33.88
CA PRO A 54 65.65 -3.43 -34.20
C PRO A 54 65.30 -4.72 -33.45
N SER A 55 65.57 -5.79 -34.18
CA SER A 55 65.49 -7.21 -33.86
C SER A 55 66.58 -7.66 -32.87
N GLY A 56 66.29 -8.71 -32.09
CA GLY A 56 67.33 -9.66 -31.65
C GLY A 56 67.35 -10.06 -30.17
N ALA A 57 66.50 -11.02 -29.79
CA ALA A 57 66.83 -12.07 -28.81
C ALA A 57 65.64 -13.06 -28.71
N ALA A 58 65.82 -14.27 -29.24
CA ALA A 58 64.84 -15.35 -29.10
C ALA A 58 64.78 -15.81 -27.63
N LYS A 59 63.95 -15.13 -26.84
CA LYS A 59 63.62 -15.52 -25.47
C LYS A 59 62.53 -16.58 -25.54
N LYS A 60 62.80 -17.73 -24.92
CA LYS A 60 61.91 -18.90 -24.77
C LYS A 60 60.46 -18.43 -24.59
N ALA A 61 59.57 -18.83 -25.51
CA ALA A 61 58.20 -18.33 -25.56
C ALA A 61 57.51 -18.57 -24.21
N LEU A 62 57.31 -17.49 -23.46
CA LEU A 62 56.57 -17.53 -22.21
C LEU A 62 55.11 -17.85 -22.56
N PRO A 63 54.43 -18.70 -21.77
CA PRO A 63 53.04 -19.04 -22.03
C PRO A 63 52.21 -17.75 -22.02
N LEU A 64 51.51 -17.51 -23.14
CA LEU A 64 50.66 -16.35 -23.30
C LEU A 64 49.44 -16.50 -22.40
N VAL A 65 49.31 -15.62 -21.43
CA VAL A 65 48.16 -15.57 -20.51
C VAL A 65 47.47 -14.22 -20.64
N MET A 66 46.14 -14.26 -20.66
CA MET A 66 45.31 -13.07 -20.70
C MET A 66 44.82 -12.76 -19.29
N THR A 67 45.07 -11.55 -18.82
CA THR A 67 44.68 -11.08 -17.50
C THR A 67 43.77 -9.85 -17.63
N GLU A 68 42.79 -9.73 -16.76
CA GLU A 68 41.92 -8.55 -16.67
C GLU A 68 41.93 -8.02 -15.23
N ILE A 69 41.88 -6.69 -15.08
CA ILE A 69 41.89 -6.03 -13.77
C ILE A 69 40.48 -6.09 -13.19
N VAL A 70 40.33 -6.73 -12.02
CA VAL A 70 39.04 -6.82 -11.33
C VAL A 70 38.62 -5.44 -10.85
N GLN A 71 37.49 -4.95 -11.37
CA GLN A 71 36.87 -3.71 -10.92
C GLN A 71 35.65 -4.04 -10.06
N THR A 72 35.63 -3.52 -8.84
CA THR A 72 34.47 -3.69 -7.95
C THR A 72 33.33 -2.82 -8.44
N GLN A 73 32.23 -3.45 -8.85
CA GLN A 73 30.99 -2.78 -9.26
C GLN A 73 29.84 -3.27 -8.38
N SER A 74 28.84 -2.42 -8.16
CA SER A 74 27.63 -2.81 -7.44
C SER A 74 26.79 -3.74 -8.32
N LEU A 75 26.53 -4.94 -7.81
CA LEU A 75 25.70 -5.93 -8.50
C LEU A 75 24.37 -6.06 -7.75
N SER A 76 23.28 -5.69 -8.41
CA SER A 76 21.92 -5.92 -7.92
C SER A 76 21.33 -7.13 -8.65
N LYS A 77 20.63 -7.98 -7.88
CA LYS A 77 19.90 -9.14 -8.41
C LYS A 77 18.44 -8.99 -8.04
N ILE A 78 17.58 -8.99 -9.05
CA ILE A 78 16.13 -9.01 -8.85
C ILE A 78 15.73 -10.47 -8.65
N LEU A 79 15.03 -10.74 -7.55
CA LEU A 79 14.45 -12.05 -7.25
C LEU A 79 12.94 -11.97 -7.51
N GLU A 80 12.46 -12.78 -8.43
CA GLU A 80 11.04 -12.92 -8.69
C GLU A 80 10.44 -13.89 -7.67
N ALA A 81 9.49 -13.41 -6.88
CA ALA A 81 8.77 -14.21 -5.91
C ALA A 81 7.32 -14.40 -6.39
N THR A 82 6.87 -15.65 -6.35
CA THR A 82 5.45 -15.99 -6.57
C THR A 82 4.71 -16.01 -5.23
N GLY A 83 3.45 -15.58 -5.25
CA GLY A 83 2.62 -15.53 -4.05
C GLY A 83 1.15 -15.43 -4.41
N SER A 84 0.29 -15.66 -3.43
CA SER A 84 -1.15 -15.48 -3.57
C SER A 84 -1.60 -14.26 -2.77
N VAL A 85 -2.62 -13.57 -3.28
CA VAL A 85 -3.28 -12.48 -2.53
C VAL A 85 -4.23 -13.09 -1.52
N ALA A 86 -4.16 -12.61 -0.29
CA ALA A 86 -5.08 -12.97 0.78
C ALA A 86 -5.71 -11.70 1.37
N ALA A 87 -6.96 -11.80 1.81
CA ALA A 87 -7.63 -10.69 2.46
C ALA A 87 -6.97 -10.37 3.81
N THR A 88 -6.62 -9.10 4.04
CA THR A 88 -6.04 -8.65 5.31
C THR A 88 -7.02 -8.86 6.48
N ARG A 89 -8.33 -8.77 6.21
CA ARG A 89 -9.38 -8.97 7.21
C ARG A 89 -10.54 -9.75 6.60
N LEU A 90 -10.89 -10.86 7.24
CA LEU A 90 -12.02 -11.71 6.86
C LEU A 90 -12.98 -11.80 8.04
N ALA A 91 -14.28 -11.63 7.79
CA ALA A 91 -15.32 -11.88 8.77
C ALA A 91 -16.30 -12.90 8.19
N ARG A 92 -16.36 -14.08 8.80
CA ARG A 92 -17.42 -15.06 8.50
C ARG A 92 -18.59 -14.80 9.43
N VAL A 93 -19.72 -14.41 8.86
CA VAL A 93 -20.94 -14.17 9.60
C VAL A 93 -21.70 -15.48 9.69
N ALA A 94 -22.09 -15.87 10.90
CA ALA A 94 -22.97 -16.99 11.17
C ALA A 94 -24.21 -16.48 11.90
N SER A 95 -25.31 -17.23 11.77
CA SER A 95 -26.51 -16.90 12.52
C SER A 95 -26.32 -17.19 14.01
N PRO A 96 -26.68 -16.27 14.92
CA PRO A 96 -26.68 -16.53 16.36
C PRO A 96 -27.89 -17.36 16.84
N GLY A 97 -28.91 -17.55 16.01
CA GLY A 97 -30.13 -18.27 16.39
C GLY A 97 -30.80 -18.96 15.21
N GLU A 98 -31.69 -19.91 15.50
CA GLU A 98 -32.41 -20.64 14.47
C GLU A 98 -33.72 -19.95 14.13
N GLY A 99 -34.00 -19.82 12.83
CA GLY A 99 -35.22 -19.19 12.38
C GLY A 99 -35.30 -18.99 10.87
N PRO A 100 -36.51 -18.75 10.34
CA PRO A 100 -36.67 -18.43 8.93
C PRO A 100 -36.02 -17.09 8.61
N ILE A 101 -35.40 -16.95 7.44
CA ILE A 101 -34.89 -15.67 6.96
C ILE A 101 -36.10 -14.81 6.57
N ILE A 102 -36.25 -13.65 7.21
CA ILE A 102 -37.38 -12.73 6.97
C ILE A 102 -37.02 -11.56 6.07
N ASP A 103 -35.75 -11.16 6.04
CA ASP A 103 -35.30 -9.97 5.33
C ASP A 103 -33.82 -10.11 4.93
N CYS A 104 -33.50 -9.71 3.70
CA CYS A 104 -32.15 -9.65 3.15
C CYS A 104 -31.92 -8.24 2.62
N ARG A 105 -31.14 -7.44 3.34
CA ARG A 105 -31.01 -5.99 3.08
C ARG A 105 -29.86 -5.62 2.15
N VAL A 106 -28.96 -6.56 1.92
CA VAL A 106 -27.68 -6.36 1.22
C VAL A 106 -27.62 -7.36 0.09
N ARG A 107 -27.18 -6.91 -1.09
CA ARG A 107 -26.90 -7.80 -2.22
C ARG A 107 -25.44 -8.23 -2.21
N GLU A 108 -25.17 -9.35 -2.85
CA GLU A 108 -23.79 -9.82 -3.03
C GLU A 108 -22.95 -8.76 -3.75
N GLY A 109 -21.76 -8.47 -3.22
CA GLY A 109 -20.86 -7.45 -3.73
C GLY A 109 -21.11 -6.02 -3.23
N ASP A 110 -22.19 -5.78 -2.47
CA ASP A 110 -22.44 -4.47 -1.89
C ASP A 110 -21.41 -4.11 -0.79
N LEU A 111 -21.11 -2.82 -0.69
CA LEU A 111 -20.22 -2.28 0.33
C LEU A 111 -20.98 -2.09 1.64
N VAL A 112 -20.65 -2.89 2.65
CA VAL A 112 -21.27 -2.83 3.99
C VAL A 112 -20.39 -2.13 5.01
N LYS A 113 -21.01 -1.44 5.95
CA LYS A 113 -20.32 -0.82 7.10
C LYS A 113 -20.44 -1.69 8.35
N ARG A 114 -19.51 -1.49 9.29
CA ARG A 114 -19.58 -2.17 10.59
C ARG A 114 -20.87 -1.77 11.32
N GLY A 115 -21.63 -2.78 11.75
CA GLY A 115 -22.91 -2.59 12.45
C GLY A 115 -24.12 -2.47 11.54
N GLU A 116 -23.93 -2.52 10.22
CA GLU A 116 -25.03 -2.55 9.27
C GLU A 116 -25.76 -3.90 9.32
N LYS A 117 -27.10 -3.85 9.22
CA LYS A 117 -27.94 -5.05 9.26
C LYS A 117 -27.93 -5.70 7.88
N VAL A 118 -27.30 -6.87 7.79
CA VAL A 118 -27.20 -7.64 6.55
C VAL A 118 -28.44 -8.52 6.33
N LEU A 119 -28.86 -9.22 7.38
CA LEU A 119 -29.91 -10.23 7.34
C LEU A 119 -30.81 -10.12 8.58
N GLY A 120 -32.12 -10.33 8.41
CA GLY A 120 -33.09 -10.48 9.47
C GLY A 120 -33.52 -11.94 9.63
N ILE A 121 -33.56 -12.42 10.87
CA ILE A 121 -33.97 -13.79 11.23
C ILE A 121 -35.28 -13.71 12.00
N GLY A 122 -36.30 -14.43 11.52
CA GLY A 122 -37.60 -14.60 12.15
C GLY A 122 -37.55 -15.67 13.24
N ARG A 123 -38.64 -15.81 14.02
CA ARG A 123 -38.68 -16.62 15.29
C ARG A 123 -37.80 -16.07 16.41
N ASN A 124 -37.91 -14.78 16.66
CA ASN A 124 -37.26 -14.15 17.81
C ASN A 124 -38.11 -14.25 19.10
N THR A 125 -39.19 -15.03 19.12
CA THR A 125 -40.13 -15.09 20.25
C THR A 125 -39.49 -15.67 21.51
N ALA A 126 -38.68 -16.73 21.38
CA ALA A 126 -37.95 -17.30 22.50
C ALA A 126 -36.91 -16.31 23.07
N ALA A 127 -36.14 -15.65 22.20
CA ALA A 127 -35.17 -14.65 22.61
C ALA A 127 -35.85 -13.44 23.27
N GLN A 128 -36.98 -12.96 22.73
CA GLN A 128 -37.77 -11.88 23.32
C GLN A 128 -38.34 -12.27 24.69
N ALA A 129 -38.84 -13.49 24.84
CA ALA A 129 -39.35 -13.99 26.12
C ALA A 129 -38.24 -14.07 27.18
N LEU A 130 -37.06 -14.58 26.82
CA LEU A 130 -35.90 -14.61 27.71
C LEU A 130 -35.47 -13.20 28.13
N LEU A 131 -35.46 -12.25 27.19
CA LEU A 131 -35.12 -10.87 27.48
C LEU A 131 -36.14 -10.24 28.44
N ALA A 132 -37.43 -10.46 28.20
CA ALA A 132 -38.50 -9.96 29.05
C ALA A 132 -38.43 -10.51 30.48
N ALA A 133 -38.19 -11.82 30.62
CA ALA A 133 -38.01 -12.46 31.93
C ALA A 133 -36.76 -11.91 32.67
N ALA A 134 -35.64 -11.75 31.97
CA ALA A 134 -34.43 -11.18 32.54
C ALA A 134 -34.62 -9.71 32.98
N MET A 135 -35.34 -8.91 32.19
CA MET A 135 -35.67 -7.53 32.56
C MET A 135 -36.61 -7.46 33.78
N ALA A 136 -37.57 -8.39 33.90
CA ALA A 136 -38.45 -8.46 35.06
C ALA A 136 -37.66 -8.81 36.34
N ALA A 137 -36.82 -9.84 36.28
CA ALA A 137 -35.97 -10.23 37.41
C ALA A 137 -34.99 -9.11 37.82
N PHE A 138 -34.39 -8.42 36.85
CA PHE A 138 -33.52 -7.27 37.13
C PHE A 138 -34.27 -6.14 37.85
N LYS A 139 -35.51 -5.88 37.45
CA LYS A 139 -36.35 -4.86 38.07
C LYS A 139 -36.74 -5.22 39.51
N GLU A 140 -37.05 -6.49 39.78
CA GLU A 140 -37.31 -6.98 41.14
C GLU A 140 -36.08 -6.80 42.04
N GLN A 141 -34.90 -7.22 41.56
CA GLN A 141 -33.65 -7.02 42.28
C GLN A 141 -33.34 -5.54 42.55
N GLU A 142 -33.58 -4.66 41.57
CA GLU A 142 -33.38 -3.22 41.75
C GLU A 142 -34.35 -2.62 42.79
N GLN A 143 -35.56 -3.15 42.89
CA GLN A 143 -36.53 -2.74 43.92
C GLN A 143 -36.14 -3.24 45.30
N ASP A 144 -35.63 -4.47 45.40
CA ASP A 144 -35.16 -5.03 46.67
C ASP A 144 -33.91 -4.31 47.18
N LEU A 145 -32.99 -3.88 46.31
CA LEU A 145 -31.83 -3.08 46.70
C LEU A 145 -32.18 -1.64 47.13
N LYS A 146 -33.32 -1.11 46.69
CA LYS A 146 -33.77 0.26 47.05
C LYS A 146 -34.60 0.29 48.32
N ARG A 147 -35.03 -0.87 48.82
CA ARG A 147 -35.73 -1.02 50.10
C ARG A 147 -34.72 -1.16 51.23
#